data_AF-A0A5N7J1U4-F1
#
_entry.id   AF-A0A5N7J1U4-F1
#
_cell.length_a   1.000
_cell.length_b   1.000
_cell.length_c   1.000
_cell.angle_alpha   90.00
_cell.angle_beta   90.00
_cell.angle_gamma   90.00
#
_symmetry.space_group_name_H-M   'P 1'
#
loop_
_entity.id
_entity.type
_entity.pdbx_description
1 polymer ?
#
loop_
_entity_poly.entity_id
_entity_poly.type
_entity_poly.pdbx_seq_one_letter_code
_entity_poly.pdbx_strand_id
1 'polypeptide(L)'
;MINDDKSINDELVKNIQVRLRKIEGQVKGIEKMITCEACCKDVLVQVAAARAAMNKVGGLVLERYTKNCLLHEDNGSDEEKNEEKAKIEELVSTFLMFLK
;
A
#
# COMPACT_ATOMS: atom_id res chain seq x y z
N MET A 1 -2.30 -0.78 -31.70
CA MET A 1 -1.59 -1.53 -30.64
C MET A 1 -1.41 -0.62 -29.43
N ILE A 2 -2.43 -0.47 -28.58
CA ILE A 2 -2.32 0.11 -27.23
C ILE A 2 -3.50 -0.46 -26.44
N ASN A 3 -3.27 -1.38 -25.48
CA ASN A 3 -4.29 -1.82 -24.50
C ASN A 3 -3.74 -2.57 -23.25
N ASP A 4 -2.41 -2.70 -23.08
CA ASP A 4 -1.86 -3.49 -21.96
C ASP A 4 -1.84 -2.74 -20.62
N ASP A 5 -1.72 -1.41 -20.61
CA ASP A 5 -1.51 -0.61 -19.40
C ASP A 5 -2.76 -0.52 -18.49
N LYS A 6 -3.96 -0.47 -19.09
CA LYS A 6 -5.23 -0.38 -18.35
C LYS A 6 -5.57 -1.70 -17.62
N SER A 7 -5.16 -2.84 -18.18
CA SER A 7 -5.42 -4.18 -17.63
C SER A 7 -4.59 -4.48 -16.37
N ILE A 8 -3.32 -4.05 -16.35
CA ILE A 8 -2.39 -4.27 -15.23
C ILE A 8 -2.86 -3.46 -13.99
N ASN A 9 -3.37 -2.26 -14.23
CA ASN A 9 -3.85 -1.37 -13.17
C ASN A 9 -5.08 -1.97 -12.44
N ASP A 10 -5.98 -2.62 -13.20
CA ASP A 10 -7.18 -3.26 -12.65
C ASP A 10 -6.86 -4.53 -11.83
N GLU A 11 -5.87 -5.32 -12.24
CA GLU A 11 -5.44 -6.50 -11.48
C GLU A 11 -4.78 -6.11 -10.15
N LEU A 12 -3.90 -5.11 -10.16
CA LEU A 12 -3.26 -4.60 -8.95
C LEU A 12 -4.28 -4.01 -7.96
N VAL A 13 -5.27 -3.27 -8.46
CA VAL A 13 -6.37 -2.74 -7.63
C VAL A 13 -7.17 -3.88 -6.98
N LYS A 14 -7.55 -4.90 -7.75
CA LYS A 14 -8.25 -6.08 -7.20
C LYS A 14 -7.40 -6.79 -6.13
N ASN A 15 -6.10 -6.92 -6.39
CA ASN A 15 -5.15 -7.56 -5.50
C ASN A 15 -4.98 -6.78 -4.17
N ILE A 16 -4.95 -5.44 -4.23
CA ILE A 16 -4.98 -4.56 -3.05
C ILE A 16 -6.29 -4.73 -2.28
N GLN A 17 -7.45 -4.68 -2.96
CA GLN A 17 -8.76 -4.85 -2.34
C GLN A 17 -8.88 -6.18 -1.58
N VAL A 18 -8.43 -7.30 -2.18
CA VAL A 18 -8.45 -8.61 -1.53
C VAL A 18 -7.62 -8.61 -0.23
N ARG A 19 -6.45 -7.96 -0.23
CA ARG A 19 -5.62 -7.87 0.99
C ARG A 19 -6.26 -6.99 2.06
N LEU A 20 -6.84 -5.85 1.66
CA LEU A 20 -7.58 -4.99 2.60
C LEU A 20 -8.74 -5.74 3.25
N ARG A 21 -9.49 -6.55 2.50
CA ARG A 21 -10.56 -7.40 3.07
C ARG A 21 -10.04 -8.43 4.08
N LYS A 22 -8.86 -9.00 3.85
CA LYS A 22 -8.22 -9.90 4.82
C LYS A 22 -7.81 -9.14 6.10
N ILE A 23 -7.23 -7.96 5.96
CA ILE A 23 -6.85 -7.11 7.10
C ILE A 23 -8.10 -6.70 7.91
N GLU A 24 -9.20 -6.35 7.24
CA GLU A 24 -10.49 -6.06 7.89
C GLU A 24 -10.93 -7.23 8.78
N GLY A 25 -10.80 -8.46 8.28
CA GLY A 25 -11.07 -9.68 9.05
C GLY A 25 -10.12 -9.87 10.24
N GLN A 26 -8.83 -9.57 10.07
CA GLN A 26 -7.84 -9.61 11.17
C GLN A 26 -8.19 -8.61 12.28
N VAL A 27 -8.54 -7.37 11.92
CA VAL A 27 -8.92 -6.33 12.89
C VAL A 27 -10.17 -6.74 13.68
N LYS A 28 -11.21 -7.22 12.98
CA LYS A 28 -12.41 -7.78 13.63
C LYS A 28 -12.08 -8.97 14.54
N GLY A 29 -11.14 -9.82 14.13
CA GLY A 29 -10.66 -10.93 14.93
C GLY A 29 -9.98 -10.47 16.23
N ILE A 30 -9.10 -9.47 16.15
CA ILE A 30 -8.42 -8.86 17.30
C ILE A 30 -9.44 -8.26 18.29
N GLU A 31 -10.42 -7.52 17.80
CA GLU A 31 -11.51 -6.97 18.62
C GLU A 31 -12.25 -8.07 19.39
N LYS A 32 -12.58 -9.18 18.71
CA LYS A 32 -13.19 -10.34 19.34
C LYS A 32 -12.27 -11.00 20.37
N MET A 33 -10.98 -11.13 20.09
CA MET A 33 -10.03 -11.69 21.05
C MET A 33 -9.95 -10.87 22.34
N ILE A 34 -10.02 -9.53 22.24
CA ILE A 34 -10.05 -8.64 23.40
C ILE A 34 -11.33 -8.83 24.20
N THR A 35 -12.49 -8.85 23.54
CA THR A 35 -13.79 -9.02 24.23
C THR A 35 -13.98 -10.41 24.83
N CYS A 36 -13.30 -11.44 24.31
CA CYS A 36 -13.28 -12.79 24.86
C CYS A 36 -12.13 -13.04 25.85
N GLU A 37 -11.43 -12.00 26.31
CA GLU A 37 -10.30 -12.09 27.26
C GLU A 37 -9.23 -13.11 26.85
N ALA A 38 -8.92 -13.18 25.54
CA ALA A 38 -7.87 -14.05 25.03
C ALA A 38 -6.49 -13.67 25.57
N CYS A 39 -5.54 -14.61 25.50
CA CYS A 39 -4.17 -14.38 25.98
C CYS A 39 -3.55 -13.14 25.32
N CYS A 40 -3.00 -12.23 26.14
CA CYS A 40 -2.36 -11.00 25.67
C CYS A 40 -1.26 -11.26 24.63
N LYS A 41 -0.49 -12.35 24.81
CA LYS A 41 0.55 -12.75 23.86
C LYS A 41 -0.03 -13.05 22.47
N ASP A 42 -1.15 -13.76 22.42
CA ASP A 42 -1.77 -14.14 21.14
C ASP A 42 -2.41 -12.92 20.46
N VAL A 43 -3.00 -12.01 21.24
CA VAL A 43 -3.48 -10.71 20.73
C VAL A 43 -2.33 -9.93 20.10
N LEU A 44 -1.19 -9.83 20.78
CA LEU A 44 0.00 -9.14 20.26
C LEU A 44 0.53 -9.78 18.97
N VAL A 45 0.50 -11.10 18.86
CA VAL A 45 0.86 -11.81 17.62
C VAL A 45 -0.09 -11.44 16.48
N GLN A 46 -1.39 -11.38 16.72
CA GLN A 46 -2.36 -10.98 15.68
C GLN A 46 -2.21 -9.51 15.29
N VAL A 47 -1.95 -8.62 16.25
CA VAL A 47 -1.65 -7.20 15.96
C VAL A 47 -0.39 -7.08 15.09
N ALA A 48 0.67 -7.82 15.42
CA ALA A 48 1.89 -7.84 14.60
C ALA A 48 1.63 -8.37 13.18
N ALA A 49 0.78 -9.40 13.04
CA ALA A 49 0.37 -9.95 11.76
C ALA A 49 -0.44 -8.93 10.92
N ALA A 50 -1.38 -8.21 11.54
CA ALA A 50 -2.16 -7.17 10.88
C ALA A 50 -1.27 -5.99 10.44
N ARG A 51 -0.31 -5.56 11.27
CA ARG A 51 0.69 -4.55 10.92
C ARG A 51 1.52 -4.98 9.72
N ALA A 52 2.06 -6.21 9.73
CA ALA A 52 2.85 -6.73 8.62
C ALA A 52 2.04 -6.84 7.31
N ALA A 53 0.75 -7.20 7.39
CA ALA A 53 -0.14 -7.21 6.24
C ALA A 53 -0.40 -5.80 5.70
N MET A 54 -0.59 -4.81 6.58
CA MET A 54 -0.77 -3.41 6.19
C MET A 54 0.48 -2.85 5.49
N ASN A 55 1.68 -3.13 6.01
CA ASN A 55 2.93 -2.70 5.39
C ASN A 55 3.08 -3.24 3.96
N LYS A 56 2.66 -4.49 3.71
CA LYS A 56 2.64 -5.07 2.36
C LYS A 56 1.67 -4.34 1.42
N VAL A 57 0.49 -3.94 1.91
CA VAL A 57 -0.46 -3.15 1.12
C VAL A 57 0.12 -1.77 0.81
N GLY A 58 0.73 -1.10 1.78
CA GLY A 58 1.42 0.17 1.57
C GLY A 58 2.50 0.09 0.49
N GLY A 59 3.31 -0.98 0.48
CA GLY A 59 4.31 -1.22 -0.56
C GLY A 59 3.72 -1.38 -1.96
N LEU A 60 2.58 -2.07 -2.09
CA LEU A 60 1.90 -2.25 -3.39
C LEU A 60 1.27 -0.95 -3.90
N VAL A 61 0.73 -0.12 -3.00
CA VAL A 61 0.23 1.21 -3.35
C VAL A 61 1.37 2.10 -3.81
N LEU A 62 2.51 2.08 -3.09
CA LEU A 62 3.71 2.80 -3.49
C LEU A 62 4.18 2.36 -4.88
N GLU A 63 4.34 1.06 -5.12
CA GLU A 63 4.75 0.51 -6.41
C GLU A 63 3.84 1.01 -7.55
N ARG A 64 2.53 1.06 -7.32
CA ARG A 64 1.55 1.60 -8.27
C ARG A 64 1.78 3.07 -8.57
N TYR A 65 1.91 3.89 -7.53
CA TYR A 65 2.09 5.34 -7.69
C TYR A 65 3.43 5.67 -8.34
N THR A 66 4.51 5.02 -7.91
CA THR A 66 5.83 5.18 -8.49
C THR A 66 5.86 4.76 -9.96
N LYS A 67 5.21 3.66 -10.35
CA LYS A 67 5.05 3.28 -11.76
C LYS A 67 4.27 4.31 -12.56
N ASN A 68 3.14 4.79 -12.02
CA ASN A 68 2.34 5.79 -12.72
C ASN A 68 3.07 7.14 -12.85
N CYS A 69 3.89 7.54 -11.88
CA CYS A 69 4.71 8.74 -12.00
C CYS A 69 5.88 8.48 -12.97
N LEU A 70 6.78 7.54 -12.66
CA LEU A 70 8.02 7.33 -13.40
C LEU A 70 7.86 6.86 -14.86
N LEU A 71 6.73 6.27 -15.22
CA LEU A 71 6.46 5.85 -16.62
C LEU A 71 5.95 7.00 -17.49
N HIS A 72 5.79 8.21 -16.93
CA HIS A 72 5.35 9.39 -17.66
C HIS A 72 6.46 10.26 -18.24
N GLU A 73 7.72 9.83 -18.41
CA GLU A 73 8.73 10.76 -18.97
C GLU A 73 9.63 10.22 -20.08
N ASP A 74 9.50 10.88 -21.24
CA ASP A 74 10.67 11.49 -21.89
C ASP A 74 10.36 12.79 -22.70
N ASN A 75 9.13 13.35 -22.64
CA ASN A 75 8.70 14.45 -23.51
C ASN A 75 8.33 15.78 -22.79
N GLY A 76 8.53 15.88 -21.47
CA GLY A 76 8.18 17.06 -20.67
C GLY A 76 9.31 18.10 -20.53
N SER A 77 8.94 19.36 -20.30
CA SER A 77 9.83 20.48 -19.98
C SER A 77 10.53 20.30 -18.62
N ASP A 78 11.60 21.05 -18.36
CA ASP A 78 12.35 20.99 -17.09
C ASP A 78 11.48 21.32 -15.86
N GLU A 79 10.39 22.08 -16.03
CA GLU A 79 9.42 22.38 -14.96
C GLU A 79 8.55 21.15 -14.62
N GLU A 80 8.08 20.41 -15.62
CA GLU A 80 7.25 19.21 -15.45
C GLU A 80 8.05 18.09 -14.74
N LYS A 81 9.33 17.94 -15.10
CA LYS A 81 10.26 16.99 -14.45
C LYS A 81 10.51 17.30 -12.98
N ASN A 82 10.63 18.58 -12.64
CA ASN A 82 10.81 19.01 -11.25
C ASN A 82 9.55 18.77 -10.41
N GLU A 83 8.36 18.97 -10.99
CA GLU A 83 7.09 18.69 -10.31
C GLU A 83 6.90 17.18 -10.06
N GLU A 84 7.24 16.33 -11.03
CA GLU A 84 7.16 14.88 -10.86
C GLU A 84 8.12 14.39 -9.77
N LYS A 85 9.36 14.88 -9.78
CA LYS A 85 10.35 14.56 -8.75
C LYS A 85 9.88 14.97 -7.34
N ALA A 86 9.24 16.13 -7.20
CA ALA A 86 8.68 16.57 -5.92
C ALA A 86 7.56 15.63 -5.42
N LYS A 87 6.68 15.14 -6.33
CA LYS A 87 5.64 14.14 -5.99
C LYS A 87 6.25 12.82 -5.54
N ILE A 88 7.34 12.39 -6.16
CA ILE A 88 8.08 11.18 -5.77
C ILE A 88 8.71 11.36 -4.38
N GLU A 89 9.34 12.50 -4.10
CA GLU A 89 9.93 12.81 -2.80
C GLU A 89 8.87 12.82 -1.67
N GLU A 90 7.71 13.39 -1.92
CA GLU A 90 6.57 13.35 -0.99
C GLU A 90 6.08 11.93 -0.72
N LEU A 91 5.98 11.12 -1.78
CA LEU A 91 5.54 9.74 -1.70
C LEU A 91 6.54 8.85 -0.95
N VAL A 92 7.84 9.03 -1.20
CA VAL A 92 8.93 8.37 -0.46
C VAL A 92 8.89 8.79 1.01
N SER A 93 8.72 10.07 1.31
CA SER A 93 8.58 10.58 2.68
C SER A 93 7.40 9.95 3.42
N THR A 94 6.24 9.88 2.76
CA THR A 94 5.05 9.19 3.27
C THR A 94 5.34 7.72 3.55
N PHE A 95 6.10 7.05 2.68
CA PHE A 95 6.50 5.66 2.89
C PHE A 95 7.45 5.45 4.07
N LEU A 96 8.40 6.37 4.28
CA LEU A 96 9.31 6.34 5.42
C LEU A 96 8.58 6.45 6.76
N MET A 97 7.37 7.03 6.80
CA MET A 97 6.53 7.02 8.00
C MET A 97 6.02 5.63 8.38
N PHE A 98 5.90 4.69 7.42
CA PHE A 98 5.45 3.31 7.68
C PHE A 98 6.58 2.35 8.11
N LEU A 99 7.84 2.77 7.99
CA LEU A 99 9.02 1.96 8.35
C LEU A 99 9.49 2.17 9.79
N LYS A 100 8.93 3.13 10.52
CA LYS A 100 9.19 3.37 11.94
C LYS A 100 8.34 2.49 12.85
#